data_AF-A0A971RM89-F1
#
_entry.id   AF-A0A971RM89-F1
#
_cell.length_a   1.000
_cell.length_b   1.000
_cell.length_c   1.000
_cell.angle_alpha   90.00
_cell.angle_beta   90.00
_cell.angle_gamma   90.00
#
_symmetry.space_group_name_H-M   'P 1'
#
loop_
_entity.id
_entity.type
_entity.pdbx_description
1 polymer ?
#
loop_
_entity_poly.entity_id
_entity_poly.type
_entity_poly.pdbx_seq_one_letter_code
_entity_poly.pdbx_strand_id
1 'polypeptide(L)'
;RNYLGLFLVITVFVAASGLVLAADSATQIVTFEVLPVNDISVSNNPAPLRTIPGSSVSDTSTTYSISANGATKKITGQLDADMPPGTTLQINLEAPIGAASAGDVTLSLSAADLVTGIANGSWSDLQITYTFTVDPGTDPTAEDTRTVTLTITDE
;
A
#
# COMPACT_ATOMS: atom_id res chain seq x y z
N ARG A 1 15.62 94.47 -44.20
CA ARG A 1 14.46 94.67 -45.11
C ARG A 1 14.64 93.73 -46.28
N ASN A 2 13.93 92.60 -46.27
CA ASN A 2 13.23 92.02 -47.41
C ASN A 2 12.58 90.70 -46.97
N TYR A 3 11.33 90.60 -47.39
CA TYR A 3 10.27 89.77 -46.88
C TYR A 3 10.26 88.37 -47.52
N LEU A 4 9.57 87.48 -46.81
CA LEU A 4 8.69 86.46 -47.38
C LEU A 4 9.35 85.31 -48.18
N GLY A 5 9.40 84.15 -47.53
CA GLY A 5 9.45 82.84 -48.17
C GLY A 5 8.58 81.86 -47.38
N LEU A 6 7.26 82.07 -47.46
CA LEU A 6 6.23 81.16 -46.97
C LEU A 6 6.28 79.87 -47.80
N PHE A 7 6.70 78.74 -47.20
CA PHE A 7 6.40 77.42 -47.77
C PHE A 7 6.06 76.43 -46.65
N LEU A 8 4.75 76.35 -46.41
CA LEU A 8 3.95 75.18 -46.08
C LEU A 8 4.65 74.01 -45.35
N VAL A 9 4.48 73.97 -44.03
CA VAL A 9 4.71 72.77 -43.21
C VAL A 9 3.59 71.77 -43.53
N ILE A 10 3.90 70.69 -44.23
CA ILE A 10 3.01 69.51 -44.29
C ILE A 10 3.37 68.63 -43.12
N THR A 11 2.65 68.82 -42.01
CA THR A 11 2.63 67.86 -40.90
C THR A 11 1.96 66.58 -41.41
N VAL A 12 2.75 65.57 -41.74
CA VAL A 12 2.23 64.22 -41.98
C VAL A 12 1.65 63.72 -40.66
N PHE A 13 0.33 63.67 -40.57
CA PHE A 13 -0.38 63.04 -39.47
C PHE A 13 -0.14 61.53 -39.58
N VAL A 14 0.79 61.00 -38.78
CA VAL A 14 0.96 59.56 -38.62
C VAL A 14 -0.26 59.06 -37.85
N ALA A 15 -1.27 58.56 -38.57
CA ALA A 15 -2.33 57.78 -37.97
C ALA A 15 -1.73 56.44 -37.53
N ALA A 16 -1.21 56.40 -36.30
CA ALA A 16 -0.94 55.14 -35.62
C ALA A 16 -2.29 54.47 -35.34
N SER A 17 -2.81 53.71 -36.31
CA SER A 17 -3.86 52.74 -36.04
C SER A 17 -3.25 51.66 -35.14
N GLY A 18 -3.43 51.82 -33.82
CA GLY A 18 -3.09 50.77 -32.87
C GLY A 18 -3.84 49.50 -33.25
N LEU A 19 -3.11 48.44 -33.60
CA LEU A 19 -3.68 47.12 -33.73
C LEU A 19 -4.05 46.64 -32.33
N VAL A 20 -5.32 46.77 -31.95
CA VAL A 20 -5.85 46.06 -30.78
C VAL A 20 -6.04 44.61 -31.19
N LEU A 21 -5.16 43.73 -30.74
CA LEU A 21 -5.38 42.28 -30.82
C LEU A 21 -6.45 41.93 -29.77
N ALA A 22 -7.63 41.47 -30.21
CA ALA A 22 -8.64 40.95 -29.31
C ALA A 22 -8.15 39.61 -28.75
N ALA A 23 -7.93 39.54 -27.44
CA ALA A 23 -7.68 38.30 -26.74
C ALA A 23 -9.00 37.80 -26.14
N ASP A 24 -9.38 36.56 -26.45
CA ASP A 24 -10.52 35.86 -25.85
C ASP A 24 -10.01 34.76 -24.93
N SER A 25 -10.62 34.61 -23.77
CA SER A 25 -10.19 33.63 -22.77
C SER A 25 -11.40 33.07 -22.03
N ALA A 26 -11.42 31.76 -21.84
CA ALA A 26 -12.38 31.05 -21.02
C ALA A 26 -11.64 30.33 -19.88
N THR A 27 -12.27 30.25 -18.71
CA THR A 27 -11.75 29.49 -17.56
C THR A 27 -12.74 28.40 -17.19
N GLN A 28 -12.21 27.28 -16.68
CA GLN A 28 -13.00 26.17 -16.15
C GLN A 28 -12.42 25.74 -14.82
N ILE A 29 -13.30 25.38 -13.89
CA ILE A 29 -12.92 24.79 -12.61
C ILE A 29 -12.94 23.27 -12.78
N VAL A 30 -11.79 22.63 -12.52
CA VAL A 30 -11.66 21.18 -12.45
C VAL A 30 -11.47 20.79 -10.98
N THR A 31 -12.37 19.97 -10.47
CA THR A 31 -12.29 19.41 -9.12
C THR A 31 -11.73 18.00 -9.19
N PHE A 32 -10.78 17.68 -8.31
CA PHE A 32 -10.18 16.36 -8.17
C PHE A 32 -10.10 15.94 -6.71
N GLU A 33 -10.17 14.63 -6.46
CA GLU A 33 -10.02 14.01 -5.14
C GLU A 33 -9.18 12.73 -5.29
N VAL A 34 -8.28 12.49 -4.34
CA VAL A 34 -7.53 11.23 -4.24
C VAL A 34 -8.09 10.47 -3.04
N LEU A 35 -8.64 9.28 -3.30
CA LEU A 35 -9.21 8.43 -2.27
C LEU A 35 -8.15 7.59 -1.55
N PRO A 36 -8.41 7.18 -0.29
CA PRO A 36 -7.53 6.28 0.42
C PRO A 36 -7.50 4.88 -0.21
N VAL A 37 -6.35 4.23 -0.15
CA VAL A 37 -6.11 2.84 -0.59
C VAL A 37 -5.54 2.07 0.60
N ASN A 38 -6.23 0.99 0.96
CA ASN A 38 -5.86 0.05 2.03
C ASN A 38 -6.12 -1.38 1.52
N ASP A 39 -5.35 -1.82 0.52
CA ASP A 39 -5.59 -3.07 -0.17
C ASP A 39 -4.54 -4.11 0.23
N ILE A 40 -5.00 -5.30 0.60
CA ILE A 40 -4.16 -6.48 0.85
C ILE A 40 -4.79 -7.69 0.18
N SER A 41 -3.97 -8.49 -0.50
CA SER A 41 -4.38 -9.75 -1.11
C SER A 41 -3.33 -10.83 -0.85
N VAL A 42 -3.77 -12.08 -0.80
CA VAL A 42 -2.90 -13.26 -0.63
C VAL A 42 -3.01 -14.17 -1.85
N SER A 43 -1.96 -14.93 -2.15
CA SER A 43 -1.92 -15.78 -3.34
C SER A 43 -2.92 -16.94 -3.28
N ASN A 44 -2.62 -17.95 -2.48
CA ASN A 44 -3.35 -19.21 -2.33
C ASN A 44 -3.20 -19.70 -0.89
N ASN A 45 -3.86 -20.81 -0.57
CA ASN A 45 -3.68 -21.46 0.73
C ASN A 45 -2.36 -22.27 0.75
N PRO A 46 -1.65 -22.34 1.89
CA PRO A 46 -0.50 -23.22 2.04
C PRO A 46 -0.93 -24.69 1.93
N ALA A 47 0.02 -25.58 1.63
CA ALA A 47 -0.24 -27.01 1.69
C ALA A 47 -0.52 -27.47 3.14
N PRO A 48 -1.19 -28.61 3.36
CA PRO A 48 -1.41 -29.13 4.71
C PRO A 48 -0.09 -29.31 5.47
N LEU A 49 0.05 -28.59 6.58
CA LEU A 49 1.20 -28.69 7.47
C LEU A 49 1.03 -29.90 8.39
N ARG A 50 1.93 -30.88 8.27
CA ARG A 50 1.90 -32.13 9.03
C ARG A 50 3.27 -32.44 9.59
N THR A 51 3.35 -32.72 10.88
CA THR A 51 4.58 -33.12 11.56
C THR A 51 4.26 -34.04 12.74
N ILE A 52 5.30 -34.55 13.40
CA ILE A 52 5.20 -35.42 14.58
C ILE A 52 5.41 -34.62 15.88
N PRO A 53 4.95 -35.13 17.03
CA PRO A 53 5.21 -34.49 18.33
C PRO A 53 6.70 -34.24 18.58
N GLY A 54 7.01 -33.04 19.08
CA GLY A 54 8.38 -32.56 19.31
C GLY A 54 9.10 -32.05 18.07
N SER A 55 8.37 -31.76 16.99
CA SER A 55 8.93 -31.29 15.72
C SER A 55 8.12 -30.11 15.15
N SER A 56 8.67 -29.46 14.14
CA SER A 56 8.04 -28.38 13.38
C SER A 56 8.14 -28.62 11.87
N VAL A 57 7.27 -27.96 11.12
CA VAL A 57 7.27 -27.93 9.66
C VAL A 57 6.93 -26.52 9.19
N SER A 58 7.59 -26.06 8.11
CA SER A 58 7.35 -24.74 7.53
C SER A 58 6.86 -24.81 6.09
N ASP A 59 6.04 -23.84 5.71
CA ASP A 59 5.59 -23.59 4.33
C ASP A 59 5.92 -22.15 3.94
N THR A 60 6.48 -21.97 2.75
CA THR A 60 6.85 -20.68 2.15
C THR A 60 6.24 -20.52 0.75
N SER A 61 5.16 -21.24 0.47
CA SER A 61 4.55 -21.33 -0.87
C SER A 61 3.57 -20.20 -1.16
N THR A 62 3.26 -19.38 -0.15
CA THR A 62 2.27 -18.32 -0.23
C THR A 62 2.93 -16.95 -0.20
N THR A 63 2.31 -15.99 -0.90
CA THR A 63 2.74 -14.59 -0.95
C THR A 63 1.57 -13.67 -0.69
N TYR A 64 1.87 -12.40 -0.39
CA TYR A 64 0.89 -11.33 -0.34
C TYR A 64 1.31 -10.13 -1.19
N SER A 65 0.32 -9.34 -1.57
CA SER A 65 0.49 -8.03 -2.19
C SER A 65 -0.24 -6.99 -1.37
N ILE A 66 0.29 -5.77 -1.36
CA ILE A 66 -0.25 -4.67 -0.57
C ILE A 66 -0.14 -3.36 -1.35
N SER A 67 -1.19 -2.56 -1.30
CA SER A 67 -1.20 -1.17 -1.77
C SER A 67 -1.75 -0.26 -0.69
N ALA A 68 -1.01 0.81 -0.38
CA ALA A 68 -1.35 1.73 0.69
C ALA A 68 -1.09 3.19 0.27
N ASN A 69 -1.97 4.09 0.71
CA ASN A 69 -1.67 5.53 0.73
C ASN A 69 -2.18 6.21 2.03
N GLY A 70 -1.79 7.47 2.23
CA GLY A 70 -2.19 8.25 3.40
C GLY A 70 -1.23 8.08 4.59
N ALA A 71 -1.78 7.76 5.76
CA ALA A 71 -1.02 7.53 6.98
C ALA A 71 -0.18 6.24 6.90
N THR A 72 0.81 6.11 7.78
CA THR A 72 1.57 4.87 7.96
C THR A 72 0.62 3.73 8.32
N LYS A 73 0.82 2.57 7.69
CA LYS A 73 0.00 1.37 7.89
C LYS A 73 0.76 0.28 8.61
N LYS A 74 0.00 -0.67 9.16
CA LYS A 74 0.46 -1.95 9.66
C LYS A 74 -0.42 -3.10 9.19
N ILE A 75 0.13 -4.31 9.24
CA ILE A 75 -0.60 -5.56 9.00
C ILE A 75 -0.71 -6.30 10.32
N THR A 76 -1.92 -6.72 10.68
CA THR A 76 -2.17 -7.60 11.83
C THR A 76 -2.67 -8.97 11.37
N GLY A 77 -2.34 -10.02 12.11
CA GLY A 77 -2.83 -11.38 11.87
C GLY A 77 -3.55 -11.97 13.06
N GLN A 78 -4.60 -12.75 12.80
CA GLN A 78 -5.32 -13.54 13.81
C GLN A 78 -5.90 -14.83 13.22
N LEU A 79 -6.27 -15.77 14.09
CA LEU A 79 -7.02 -16.99 13.76
C LEU A 79 -8.52 -16.80 13.99
N ASP A 80 -9.31 -17.66 13.34
CA ASP A 80 -10.74 -17.82 13.56
C ASP A 80 -11.09 -18.71 14.78
N ALA A 81 -10.19 -19.61 15.15
CA ALA A 81 -10.32 -20.50 16.31
C ALA A 81 -8.94 -20.75 16.96
N ASP A 82 -8.93 -21.11 18.24
CA ASP A 82 -7.69 -21.50 18.92
C ASP A 82 -7.05 -22.74 18.29
N MET A 83 -5.73 -22.81 18.28
CA MET A 83 -5.00 -24.01 17.88
C MET A 83 -5.35 -25.19 18.82
N PRO A 84 -5.42 -26.44 18.32
CA PRO A 84 -5.57 -27.60 19.19
C PRO A 84 -4.50 -27.64 20.29
N PRO A 85 -4.82 -28.14 21.50
CA PRO A 85 -3.85 -28.23 22.59
C PRO A 85 -2.56 -28.95 22.16
N GLY A 86 -1.41 -28.40 22.55
CA GLY A 86 -0.09 -28.95 22.20
C GLY A 86 0.33 -28.68 20.75
N THR A 87 -0.31 -27.73 20.07
CA THR A 87 0.07 -27.27 18.73
C THR A 87 0.16 -25.75 18.67
N THR A 88 1.03 -25.23 17.81
CA THR A 88 1.25 -23.80 17.61
C THR A 88 1.39 -23.50 16.13
N LEU A 89 0.74 -22.43 15.66
CA LEU A 89 0.95 -21.87 14.32
C LEU A 89 1.60 -20.50 14.45
N GLN A 90 2.76 -20.34 13.82
CA GLN A 90 3.46 -19.08 13.67
C GLN A 90 3.37 -18.60 12.22
N ILE A 91 3.39 -17.29 12.05
CA ILE A 91 3.45 -16.62 10.76
C ILE A 91 4.58 -15.58 10.76
N ASN A 92 5.25 -15.45 9.62
CA ASN A 92 6.25 -14.42 9.37
C ASN A 92 6.01 -13.84 7.97
N LEU A 93 5.85 -12.52 7.91
CA LEU A 93 5.63 -11.79 6.65
C LEU A 93 6.93 -11.10 6.27
N GLU A 94 7.35 -11.26 5.02
CA GLU A 94 8.36 -10.40 4.43
C GLU A 94 7.83 -8.96 4.40
N ALA A 95 8.60 -8.03 4.96
CA ALA A 95 8.19 -6.63 4.99
C ALA A 95 8.46 -5.94 3.64
N PRO A 96 7.57 -5.04 3.17
CA PRO A 96 7.88 -4.12 2.09
C PRO A 96 9.15 -3.30 2.39
N ILE A 97 9.83 -2.82 1.35
CA ILE A 97 11.01 -1.96 1.53
C ILE A 97 10.65 -0.72 2.37
N GLY A 98 11.40 -0.51 3.46
CA GLY A 98 11.19 0.60 4.40
C GLY A 98 10.23 0.29 5.56
N ALA A 99 9.52 -0.84 5.54
CA ALA A 99 8.73 -1.34 6.66
C ALA A 99 9.53 -2.35 7.51
N ALA A 100 8.98 -2.75 8.65
CA ALA A 100 9.60 -3.71 9.57
C ALA A 100 8.70 -4.93 9.79
N SER A 101 9.26 -6.13 9.63
CA SER A 101 8.61 -7.39 10.00
C SER A 101 8.85 -7.68 11.48
N ALA A 102 7.84 -8.23 12.14
CA ALA A 102 7.94 -8.73 13.52
C ALA A 102 8.68 -10.08 13.61
N GLY A 103 9.00 -10.72 12.48
CA GLY A 103 9.56 -12.07 12.44
C GLY A 103 8.48 -13.13 12.71
N ASP A 104 8.86 -14.21 13.38
CA ASP A 104 7.93 -15.31 13.69
C ASP A 104 6.98 -14.91 14.82
N VAL A 105 5.71 -14.72 14.48
CA VAL A 105 4.64 -14.35 15.42
C VAL A 105 3.70 -15.52 15.63
N THR A 106 3.51 -15.93 16.89
CA THR A 106 2.48 -16.92 17.24
C THR A 106 1.09 -16.34 17.05
N LEU A 107 0.29 -16.98 16.21
CA LEU A 107 -1.08 -16.57 15.95
C LEU A 107 -2.03 -17.06 17.04
N SER A 108 -3.04 -16.25 17.31
CA SER A 108 -4.13 -16.54 18.25
C SER A 108 -5.42 -15.87 17.78
N LEU A 109 -6.50 -15.97 18.56
CA LEU A 109 -7.71 -15.19 18.34
C LEU A 109 -7.50 -13.67 18.44
N SER A 110 -6.46 -13.22 19.15
CA SER A 110 -6.10 -11.80 19.23
C SER A 110 -5.23 -11.41 18.05
N ALA A 111 -5.61 -10.32 17.38
CA ALA A 111 -4.78 -9.68 16.37
C ALA A 111 -3.42 -9.28 16.95
N ALA A 112 -2.35 -9.68 16.28
CA ALA A 112 -0.98 -9.31 16.58
C ALA A 112 -0.34 -8.60 15.38
N ASP A 113 0.49 -7.59 15.64
CA ASP A 113 1.20 -6.86 14.60
C ASP A 113 2.24 -7.78 13.93
N LEU A 114 2.20 -7.87 12.60
CA LEU A 114 3.09 -8.70 11.78
C LEU A 114 4.09 -7.85 10.99
N VAL A 115 3.62 -6.73 10.44
CA VAL A 115 4.43 -5.75 9.73
C VAL A 115 3.99 -4.34 10.16
N THR A 116 4.95 -3.46 10.45
CA THR A 116 4.70 -2.07 10.88
C THR A 116 5.49 -1.09 10.00
N GLY A 117 5.13 0.20 10.03
CA GLY A 117 5.87 1.21 9.27
C GLY A 117 5.66 1.17 7.75
N ILE A 118 4.52 0.66 7.27
CA ILE A 118 4.24 0.56 5.84
C ILE A 118 3.89 1.95 5.30
N ALA A 119 4.76 2.46 4.42
CA ALA A 119 4.59 3.76 3.80
C ALA A 119 3.63 3.71 2.58
N ASN A 120 3.49 4.84 1.90
CA ASN A 120 2.72 4.94 0.67
C ASN A 120 3.42 4.19 -0.47
N GLY A 121 2.71 3.29 -1.14
CA GLY A 121 3.26 2.52 -2.24
C GLY A 121 2.44 1.28 -2.58
N SER A 122 3.01 0.46 -3.45
CA SER A 122 2.45 -0.83 -3.86
C SER A 122 3.58 -1.84 -4.00
N TRP A 123 3.36 -3.04 -3.47
CA TRP A 123 4.32 -4.13 -3.43
C TRP A 123 3.60 -5.45 -3.70
N SER A 124 4.27 -6.36 -4.42
CA SER A 124 3.76 -7.67 -4.75
C SER A 124 4.78 -8.75 -4.41
N ASP A 125 4.31 -10.00 -4.40
CA ASP A 125 5.14 -11.21 -4.26
C ASP A 125 5.96 -11.27 -2.96
N LEU A 126 5.49 -10.59 -1.91
CA LEU A 126 6.10 -10.63 -0.59
C LEU A 126 5.82 -11.97 0.07
N GLN A 127 6.85 -12.67 0.53
CA GLN A 127 6.70 -14.04 1.04
C GLN A 127 5.95 -14.07 2.38
N ILE A 128 5.11 -15.10 2.55
CA ILE A 128 4.56 -15.51 3.84
C ILE A 128 5.18 -16.85 4.21
N THR A 129 5.74 -16.93 5.41
CA THR A 129 6.21 -18.18 6.01
C THR A 129 5.29 -18.59 7.14
N TYR A 130 4.72 -19.79 7.04
CA TYR A 130 4.00 -20.43 8.15
C TYR A 130 4.87 -21.49 8.78
N THR A 131 4.86 -21.57 10.11
CA THR A 131 5.53 -22.64 10.86
C THR A 131 4.56 -23.28 11.83
N PHE A 132 4.27 -24.56 11.61
CA PHE A 132 3.45 -25.38 12.50
C PHE A 132 4.34 -26.23 13.39
N THR A 133 4.13 -26.12 14.71
CA THR A 133 4.90 -26.84 15.74
C THR A 133 3.96 -27.70 16.56
N VAL A 134 4.40 -28.92 16.89
CA VAL A 134 3.67 -29.84 17.77
C VAL A 134 4.55 -30.11 18.99
N ASP A 135 4.01 -29.87 20.18
CA ASP A 135 4.73 -30.07 21.44
C ASP A 135 5.08 -31.56 21.66
N PRO A 136 6.16 -31.87 22.39
CA PRO A 136 6.45 -33.24 22.78
C PRO A 136 5.32 -33.82 23.64
N GLY A 137 4.85 -35.02 23.28
CA GLY A 137 3.81 -35.72 24.03
C GLY A 137 2.37 -35.37 23.66
N THR A 138 2.15 -34.53 22.64
CA THR A 138 0.83 -34.32 22.06
C THR A 138 0.30 -35.60 21.41
N ASP A 139 -0.93 -36.00 21.74
CA ASP A 139 -1.58 -37.16 21.12
C ASP A 139 -1.89 -36.89 19.63
N PRO A 140 -1.87 -37.90 18.75
CA PRO A 140 -2.29 -37.73 17.36
C PRO A 140 -3.71 -37.21 17.24
N THR A 141 -3.90 -36.15 16.45
CA THR A 141 -5.21 -35.56 16.15
C THR A 141 -5.63 -35.85 14.70
N ALA A 142 -6.93 -35.77 14.43
CA ALA A 142 -7.43 -35.71 13.06
C ALA A 142 -6.96 -34.40 12.37
N GLU A 143 -7.07 -34.35 11.05
CA GLU A 143 -6.86 -33.10 10.31
C GLU A 143 -7.91 -32.06 10.77
N ASP A 144 -7.44 -30.84 10.99
CA ASP A 144 -8.24 -29.69 11.39
C ASP A 144 -7.72 -28.45 10.63
N THR A 145 -8.53 -27.41 10.49
CA THR A 145 -8.20 -26.22 9.70
C THR A 145 -8.36 -24.94 10.50
N ARG A 146 -7.50 -23.95 10.23
CA ARG A 146 -7.62 -22.59 10.76
C ARG A 146 -7.61 -21.58 9.62
N THR A 147 -8.46 -20.57 9.75
CA THR A 147 -8.48 -19.42 8.85
C THR A 147 -7.61 -18.32 9.44
N VAL A 148 -6.56 -17.93 8.73
CA VAL A 148 -5.72 -16.78 9.08
C VAL A 148 -6.29 -15.54 8.41
N THR A 149 -6.63 -14.53 9.21
CA THR A 149 -7.10 -13.24 8.69
C THR A 149 -5.99 -12.20 8.81
N LEU A 150 -5.58 -11.65 7.67
CA LEU A 150 -4.65 -10.51 7.60
C LEU A 150 -5.45 -9.23 7.40
N THR A 151 -5.21 -8.23 8.26
CA THR A 151 -5.87 -6.93 8.17
C THR A 151 -4.84 -5.82 8.03
N ILE A 152 -5.03 -4.95 7.04
CA ILE A 152 -4.29 -3.70 6.90
C ILE A 152 -5.07 -2.58 7.61
N THR A 153 -4.38 -1.82 8.45
CA THR A 153 -4.97 -0.68 9.19
C THR A 153 -3.93 0.43 9.36
N ASP A 154 -4.40 1.64 9.70
CA ASP A 154 -3.53 2.70 10.21
C ASP A 154 -2.82 2.23 11.49
N GLU A 155 -1.57 2.66 11.65
CA GLU A 155 -0.75 2.41 12.84
C GLU A 155 -1.17 3.28 14.04
#